data_AF-A0A7C5MTV4-F1
#
_entry.id   AF-A0A7C5MTV4-F1
#
_cell.length_a   1.000
_cell.length_b   1.000
_cell.length_c   1.000
_cell.angle_alpha   90.00
_cell.angle_beta   90.00
_cell.angle_gamma   90.00
#
_symmetry.space_group_name_H-M   'P 1'
#
loop_
_entity.id
_entity.type
_entity.pdbx_description
1 polymer ?
#
loop_
_entity_poly.entity_id
_entity_poly.type
_entity_poly.pdbx_seq_one_letter_code
_entity_poly.pdbx_strand_id
1 'polypeptide(L)'
;MTRLTPLLTSKKTLTVSYATPRETLLGTPETLPTSEPTDPQIAYTVQESDLPTFNPKPYSVIYLARLIVGGQFITAGTCYWRMIKNGQSVNNGSFSVSANYYYVIEAGFLDVKVGDVLGLKLWSSVSDSNWYRSAIEVHPSRIYPLKCKFYRNVDIVCVGSTTFQNFSASVSGSLGYTYLYNGHSSFDYSSNSTTGFTLSGIKIFGIVDPYGMIRTAFGDATVSNTVRNATSSSRPGVYRFPVPSQITFRGILLD
;
A
#
# COMPACT_ATOMS: atom_id res chain seq x y z
N MET A 1 46.30 20.69 16.38
CA MET A 1 44.93 21.27 16.34
C MET A 1 43.99 20.18 15.86
N THR A 2 43.30 19.50 16.77
CA THR A 2 42.39 18.40 16.42
C THR A 2 41.08 19.02 15.92
N ARG A 3 40.77 18.86 14.63
CA ARG A 3 39.49 19.35 14.09
C ARG A 3 38.37 18.49 14.66
N LEU A 4 37.37 19.14 15.25
CA LEU A 4 36.11 18.51 15.65
C LEU A 4 35.37 18.13 14.36
N THR A 5 35.42 16.86 13.97
CA THR A 5 34.64 16.36 12.84
C THR A 5 33.16 16.38 13.26
N PRO A 6 32.25 17.01 12.49
CA PRO A 6 30.85 17.01 12.84
C PRO A 6 30.31 15.58 12.78
N LEU A 7 29.80 15.11 13.91
CA LEU A 7 29.17 13.79 14.06
C LEU A 7 27.92 13.62 13.16
N LEU A 8 27.31 14.73 12.74
CA LEU A 8 26.14 14.77 11.88
C LEU A 8 26.51 15.16 10.45
N THR A 9 25.90 14.47 9.49
CA THR A 9 25.95 14.88 8.09
C THR A 9 25.14 16.17 7.85
N SER A 10 25.31 16.75 6.66
CA SER A 10 24.45 17.83 6.19
C SER A 10 22.97 17.41 6.17
N LYS A 11 22.08 18.37 6.39
CA LYS A 11 20.63 18.15 6.26
C LYS A 11 20.35 17.77 4.82
N LYS A 12 19.67 16.64 4.62
CA LYS A 12 19.25 16.13 3.32
C LYS A 12 17.73 16.03 3.31
N THR A 13 17.15 16.24 2.14
CA THR A 13 15.72 16.09 1.90
C THR A 13 15.53 15.12 0.76
N LEU A 14 14.80 14.04 1.05
CA LEU A 14 14.30 13.06 0.12
C LEU A 14 12.88 13.46 -0.26
N THR A 15 12.62 13.68 -1.53
CA THR A 15 11.27 13.92 -2.06
C THR A 15 10.78 12.68 -2.78
N VAL A 16 9.47 12.42 -2.69
CA VAL A 16 8.80 11.28 -3.32
C VAL A 16 7.65 11.80 -4.17
N SER A 17 7.62 11.39 -5.44
CA SER A 17 6.50 11.66 -6.34
C SER A 17 5.80 10.36 -6.69
N TYR A 18 4.47 10.37 -6.68
CA TYR A 18 3.62 9.20 -6.88
C TYR A 18 3.06 9.19 -8.29
N ALA A 19 3.02 8.00 -8.89
CA ALA A 19 2.33 7.77 -10.14
C ALA A 19 0.81 7.88 -9.95
N THR A 20 0.10 8.24 -11.02
CA THR A 20 -1.34 8.09 -11.07
C THR A 20 -1.70 6.60 -11.08
N PRO A 21 -2.67 6.14 -10.27
CA PRO A 21 -3.11 4.76 -10.30
C PRO A 21 -3.59 4.35 -11.68
N ARG A 22 -3.29 3.12 -12.10
CA ARG A 22 -3.90 2.53 -13.29
C ARG A 22 -5.23 1.93 -12.89
N GLU A 23 -6.29 2.34 -13.56
CA GLU A 23 -7.65 1.91 -13.27
C GLU A 23 -8.29 1.30 -14.51
N THR A 24 -9.09 0.25 -14.30
CA THR A 24 -9.90 -0.39 -15.33
C THR A 24 -11.35 -0.39 -14.87
N LEU A 25 -12.24 0.12 -15.71
CA LEU A 25 -13.69 -0.03 -15.56
C LEU A 25 -14.21 -0.82 -16.76
N LEU A 26 -14.86 -1.95 -16.51
CA LEU A 26 -15.44 -2.76 -17.57
C LEU A 26 -16.74 -2.13 -18.08
N GLY A 27 -16.91 -2.08 -19.40
CA GLY A 27 -18.17 -1.66 -20.01
C GLY A 27 -19.33 -2.64 -19.75
N THR A 28 -19.00 -3.90 -19.48
CA THR A 28 -19.96 -4.93 -19.04
C THR A 28 -19.35 -5.68 -17.86
N PRO A 29 -20.05 -5.78 -16.71
CA PRO A 29 -19.57 -6.56 -15.58
C PRO A 29 -19.29 -8.01 -15.95
N GLU A 30 -18.20 -8.56 -15.46
CA GLU A 30 -17.85 -9.96 -15.67
C GLU A 30 -18.39 -10.79 -14.49
N THR A 31 -19.18 -11.82 -14.80
CA THR A 31 -19.74 -12.73 -13.81
C THR A 31 -18.64 -13.56 -13.14
N LEU A 32 -18.70 -13.67 -11.82
CA LEU A 32 -17.80 -14.55 -11.07
C LEU A 32 -18.18 -16.02 -11.31
N PRO A 33 -17.20 -16.91 -11.56
CA PRO A 33 -17.46 -18.33 -11.59
C PRO A 33 -17.88 -18.86 -10.22
N THR A 34 -18.53 -20.02 -10.19
CA THR A 34 -18.92 -20.69 -8.93
C THR A 34 -17.83 -21.60 -8.35
N SER A 35 -16.70 -21.71 -9.03
CA SER A 35 -15.51 -22.44 -8.62
C SER A 35 -14.26 -21.59 -8.86
N GLU A 36 -13.18 -21.90 -8.15
CA GLU A 36 -11.92 -21.17 -8.32
C GLU A 36 -11.44 -21.23 -9.79
N PRO A 37 -11.19 -20.08 -10.45
CA PRO A 37 -10.73 -20.07 -11.81
C PRO A 37 -9.27 -20.52 -11.93
N THR A 38 -8.92 -21.10 -13.09
CA THR A 38 -7.53 -21.49 -13.41
C THR A 38 -6.59 -20.29 -13.40
N ASP A 39 -7.03 -19.18 -14.01
CA ASP A 39 -6.24 -17.96 -14.17
C ASP A 39 -6.85 -16.77 -13.40
N PRO A 40 -6.03 -15.81 -12.93
CA PRO A 40 -6.55 -14.56 -12.39
C PRO A 40 -7.32 -13.77 -13.44
N GLN A 41 -8.57 -13.45 -13.15
CA GLN A 41 -9.41 -12.58 -14.00
C GLN A 41 -8.91 -11.13 -13.95
N ILE A 42 -8.30 -10.75 -12.83
CA ILE A 42 -7.68 -9.44 -12.62
C ILE A 42 -6.18 -9.66 -12.50
N ALA A 43 -5.40 -9.08 -13.42
CA ALA A 43 -3.95 -9.16 -13.40
C ALA A 43 -3.31 -7.85 -13.88
N TYR A 44 -2.25 -7.43 -13.21
CA TYR A 44 -1.42 -6.30 -13.59
C TYR A 44 0.05 -6.71 -13.54
N THR A 45 0.78 -6.47 -14.62
CA THR A 45 2.24 -6.45 -14.59
C THR A 45 2.70 -5.11 -14.07
N VAL A 46 3.55 -5.09 -13.04
CA VAL A 46 4.12 -3.87 -12.47
C VAL A 46 5.06 -3.23 -13.50
N GLN A 47 4.77 -1.99 -13.85
CA GLN A 47 5.55 -1.18 -14.78
C GLN A 47 6.43 -0.20 -14.01
N GLU A 48 7.51 0.27 -14.63
CA GLU A 48 8.36 1.30 -14.02
C GLU A 48 7.56 2.59 -13.75
N SER A 49 6.63 2.93 -14.63
CA SER A 49 5.71 4.07 -14.47
C SER A 49 4.72 3.92 -13.31
N ASP A 50 4.55 2.73 -12.74
CA ASP A 50 3.72 2.53 -11.54
C ASP A 50 4.50 2.90 -10.27
N LEU A 51 5.83 2.87 -10.30
CA LEU A 51 6.65 3.04 -9.11
C LEU A 51 6.76 4.53 -8.71
N PRO A 52 6.75 4.82 -7.40
CA PRO A 52 7.13 6.13 -6.90
C PRO A 52 8.56 6.49 -7.33
N THR A 53 8.76 7.75 -7.68
CA THR A 53 10.10 8.29 -7.97
C THR A 53 10.65 9.05 -6.78
N PHE A 54 11.97 8.98 -6.60
CA PHE A 54 12.66 9.59 -5.47
C PHE A 54 13.72 10.57 -5.95
N ASN A 55 13.83 11.71 -5.26
CA ASN A 55 14.91 12.65 -5.49
C ASN A 55 15.45 13.21 -4.15
N PRO A 56 16.72 12.90 -3.77
CA PRO A 56 17.65 11.95 -4.42
C PRO A 56 17.19 10.49 -4.24
N LYS A 57 17.83 9.52 -4.91
CA LYS A 57 17.48 8.09 -4.73
C LYS A 57 17.82 7.61 -3.30
N PRO A 58 16.93 6.87 -2.60
CA PRO A 58 17.25 6.28 -1.31
C PRO A 58 18.28 5.15 -1.48
N TYR A 59 18.93 4.76 -0.38
CA TYR A 59 19.83 3.61 -0.37
C TYR A 59 19.07 2.30 -0.69
N SER A 60 17.90 2.11 -0.08
CA SER A 60 16.98 1.02 -0.41
C SER A 60 15.53 1.39 -0.09
N VAL A 61 14.60 0.69 -0.74
CA VAL A 61 13.16 0.82 -0.57
C VAL A 61 12.53 -0.52 -0.95
N ILE A 62 11.47 -0.90 -0.24
CA ILE A 62 10.59 -2.02 -0.60
C ILE A 62 9.29 -1.41 -1.13
N TYR A 63 8.75 -1.93 -2.21
CA TYR A 63 7.49 -1.44 -2.73
C TYR A 63 6.33 -2.33 -2.28
N LEU A 64 5.20 -1.69 -1.96
CA LEU A 64 3.92 -2.34 -1.73
C LEU A 64 2.98 -1.95 -2.88
N ALA A 65 2.52 -2.92 -3.66
CA ALA A 65 1.42 -2.68 -4.59
C ALA A 65 0.09 -2.94 -3.90
N ARG A 66 -0.91 -2.10 -4.19
CA ARG A 66 -2.31 -2.34 -3.84
C ARG A 66 -3.07 -2.65 -5.10
N LEU A 67 -3.61 -3.86 -5.19
CA LEU A 67 -4.55 -4.27 -6.21
C LEU A 67 -5.96 -4.20 -5.62
N ILE A 68 -6.80 -3.33 -6.18
CA ILE A 68 -8.15 -3.08 -5.69
C ILE A 68 -9.12 -3.63 -6.72
N VAL A 69 -10.17 -4.33 -6.28
CA VAL A 69 -11.23 -4.86 -7.14
C VAL A 69 -12.58 -4.61 -6.51
N GLY A 70 -13.57 -4.23 -7.32
CA GLY A 70 -14.93 -4.01 -6.86
C GLY A 70 -15.97 -4.66 -7.76
N GLY A 71 -17.06 -5.08 -7.12
CA GLY A 71 -18.13 -5.82 -7.75
C GLY A 71 -19.46 -5.72 -6.99
N GLN A 72 -20.41 -6.58 -7.35
CA GLN A 72 -21.73 -6.64 -6.72
C GLN A 72 -22.26 -8.07 -6.68
N PHE A 73 -23.06 -8.36 -5.66
CA PHE A 73 -23.88 -9.56 -5.54
C PHE A 73 -25.34 -9.20 -5.77
N ILE A 74 -26.06 -9.96 -6.60
CA ILE A 74 -27.52 -9.84 -6.72
C ILE A 74 -28.18 -10.68 -5.62
N THR A 75 -27.85 -11.98 -5.56
CA THR A 75 -28.23 -12.85 -4.44
C THR A 75 -27.16 -12.85 -3.34
N ALA A 76 -27.57 -12.96 -2.08
CA ALA A 76 -26.62 -13.06 -0.97
C ALA A 76 -25.72 -14.30 -1.13
N GLY A 77 -24.43 -14.16 -0.88
CA GLY A 77 -23.47 -15.25 -1.06
C GLY A 77 -22.12 -14.97 -0.44
N THR A 78 -21.17 -15.86 -0.70
CA THR A 78 -19.79 -15.75 -0.26
C THR A 78 -18.90 -15.44 -1.46
N CYS A 79 -18.14 -14.35 -1.36
CA CYS A 79 -17.05 -14.06 -2.30
C CYS A 79 -15.79 -14.73 -1.77
N TYR A 80 -15.15 -15.53 -2.61
CA TYR A 80 -13.86 -16.13 -2.36
C TYR A 80 -12.79 -15.43 -3.19
N TRP A 81 -11.57 -15.39 -2.68
CA TRP A 81 -10.47 -14.73 -3.35
C TRP A 81 -9.14 -15.45 -3.11
N ARG A 82 -8.24 -15.36 -4.10
CA ARG A 82 -6.85 -15.79 -3.97
C ARG A 82 -5.92 -14.77 -4.60
N MET A 83 -4.93 -14.32 -3.82
CA MET A 83 -3.84 -13.46 -4.27
C MET A 83 -2.77 -14.29 -4.97
N ILE A 84 -2.42 -13.89 -6.18
CA ILE A 84 -1.39 -14.52 -7.00
C ILE A 84 -0.27 -13.50 -7.25
N LYS A 85 0.98 -13.89 -6.98
CA LYS A 85 2.18 -13.12 -7.37
C LYS A 85 3.08 -14.03 -8.18
N ASN A 86 3.38 -13.66 -9.43
CA ASN A 86 4.23 -14.42 -10.34
C ASN A 86 3.79 -15.89 -10.48
N GLY A 87 2.47 -16.11 -10.60
CA GLY A 87 1.85 -17.44 -10.70
C GLY A 87 1.72 -18.21 -9.39
N GLN A 88 2.26 -17.70 -8.27
CA GLN A 88 2.21 -18.36 -6.97
C GLN A 88 1.12 -17.79 -6.06
N SER A 89 0.42 -18.66 -5.34
CA SER A 89 -0.55 -18.27 -4.31
C SER A 89 0.18 -17.69 -3.10
N VAL A 90 -0.06 -16.41 -2.79
CA VAL A 90 0.55 -15.74 -1.63
C VAL A 90 -0.41 -15.53 -0.46
N ASN A 91 -1.72 -15.52 -0.73
CA ASN A 91 -2.76 -15.48 0.29
C ASN A 91 -4.12 -15.87 -0.32
N ASN A 92 -5.08 -16.25 0.51
CA ASN A 92 -6.46 -16.55 0.11
C ASN A 92 -7.45 -16.31 1.26
N GLY A 93 -8.73 -16.25 0.94
CA GLY A 93 -9.78 -16.15 1.94
C GLY A 93 -11.16 -15.95 1.31
N SER A 94 -12.12 -15.58 2.15
CA SER A 94 -13.49 -15.33 1.74
C SER A 94 -14.20 -14.35 2.66
N PHE A 95 -15.34 -13.83 2.23
CA PHE A 95 -16.25 -13.02 3.04
C PHE A 95 -17.67 -13.08 2.48
N SER A 96 -18.66 -12.86 3.34
CA SER A 96 -20.07 -12.83 2.95
C SER A 96 -20.48 -11.46 2.40
N VAL A 97 -21.34 -11.47 1.38
CA VAL A 97 -21.94 -10.29 0.76
C VAL A 97 -23.45 -10.46 0.75
N SER A 98 -24.17 -9.46 1.27
CA SER A 98 -25.65 -9.46 1.25
C SER A 98 -26.20 -9.30 -0.16
N ALA A 99 -27.47 -9.67 -0.35
CA ALA A 99 -28.17 -9.49 -1.62
C ALA A 99 -28.19 -8.00 -2.02
N ASN A 100 -27.99 -7.71 -3.29
CA ASN A 100 -27.88 -6.38 -3.89
C ASN A 100 -26.76 -5.48 -3.31
N TYR A 101 -25.81 -6.03 -2.55
CA TYR A 101 -24.71 -5.25 -1.99
C TYR A 101 -23.49 -5.25 -2.90
N TYR A 102 -22.80 -4.12 -2.85
CA TYR A 102 -21.50 -3.95 -3.47
C TYR A 102 -20.41 -4.46 -2.53
N TYR A 103 -19.29 -4.88 -3.12
CA TYR A 103 -18.09 -5.21 -2.38
C TYR A 103 -16.85 -4.53 -2.97
N VAL A 104 -15.82 -4.43 -2.14
CA VAL A 104 -14.46 -4.10 -2.56
C VAL A 104 -13.47 -5.01 -1.86
N ILE A 105 -12.43 -5.42 -2.59
CA ILE A 105 -11.28 -6.15 -2.12
C ILE A 105 -10.07 -5.26 -2.37
N GLU A 106 -9.27 -5.03 -1.35
CA GLU A 106 -7.98 -4.34 -1.44
C GLU A 106 -6.91 -5.35 -1.06
N ALA A 107 -6.07 -5.75 -2.01
CA ALA A 107 -5.01 -6.73 -1.81
C ALA A 107 -3.65 -6.04 -1.84
N GLY A 108 -2.91 -6.07 -0.74
CA GLY A 108 -1.59 -5.47 -0.62
C GLY A 108 -0.50 -6.51 -0.88
N PHE A 109 0.27 -6.38 -1.97
CA PHE A 109 1.40 -7.24 -2.33
C PHE A 109 2.72 -6.60 -1.89
N LEU A 110 3.46 -7.26 -1.02
CA LEU A 110 4.75 -6.78 -0.52
C LEU A 110 5.90 -7.13 -1.47
N ASP A 111 6.95 -6.29 -1.43
CA ASP A 111 8.22 -6.49 -2.13
C ASP A 111 8.04 -6.66 -3.63
N VAL A 112 7.25 -5.77 -4.23
CA VAL A 112 6.98 -5.80 -5.67
C VAL A 112 8.12 -5.16 -6.45
N LYS A 113 8.39 -5.72 -7.64
CA LYS A 113 9.42 -5.26 -8.57
C LYS A 113 8.80 -5.04 -9.94
N VAL A 114 9.42 -4.19 -10.75
CA VAL A 114 9.05 -4.06 -12.17
C VAL A 114 9.12 -5.43 -12.83
N GLY A 115 8.09 -5.79 -13.58
CA GLY A 115 7.93 -7.10 -14.20
C GLY A 115 7.19 -8.14 -13.36
N ASP A 116 6.97 -7.91 -12.06
CA ASP A 116 6.10 -8.80 -11.27
C ASP A 116 4.68 -8.78 -11.83
N VAL A 117 4.05 -9.95 -11.90
CA VAL A 117 2.64 -10.13 -12.27
C VAL A 117 1.83 -10.35 -11.00
N LEU A 118 0.96 -9.40 -10.69
CA LEU A 118 0.08 -9.42 -9.52
C LEU A 118 -1.34 -9.70 -9.98
N GLY A 119 -1.99 -10.69 -9.38
CA GLY A 119 -3.32 -11.09 -9.77
C GLY A 119 -4.25 -11.44 -8.61
N LEU A 120 -5.54 -11.33 -8.88
CA LEU A 120 -6.62 -11.81 -8.03
C LEU A 120 -7.50 -12.77 -8.81
N LYS A 121 -7.66 -13.97 -8.25
CA LYS A 121 -8.72 -14.90 -8.63
C LYS A 121 -9.92 -14.64 -7.74
N LEU A 122 -11.10 -14.52 -8.34
CA LEU A 122 -12.35 -14.37 -7.60
C LEU A 122 -13.33 -15.46 -8.04
N TRP A 123 -14.10 -15.98 -7.09
CA TRP A 123 -15.23 -16.87 -7.37
C TRP A 123 -16.28 -16.71 -6.27
N SER A 124 -17.46 -17.25 -6.51
CA SER A 124 -18.61 -17.01 -5.66
C SER A 124 -19.36 -18.30 -5.31
N SER A 125 -20.08 -18.29 -4.19
CA SER A 125 -21.03 -19.36 -3.88
C SER A 125 -22.31 -19.30 -4.72
N VAL A 126 -22.53 -18.22 -5.50
CA VAL A 126 -23.72 -17.98 -6.33
C VAL A 126 -23.33 -17.50 -7.73
N SER A 127 -24.18 -17.75 -8.73
CA SER A 127 -23.89 -17.48 -10.14
C SER A 127 -24.22 -16.06 -10.62
N ASP A 128 -24.85 -15.23 -9.79
CA ASP A 128 -25.34 -13.88 -10.12
C ASP A 128 -24.54 -12.78 -9.40
N SER A 129 -23.24 -13.02 -9.25
CA SER A 129 -22.28 -12.05 -8.71
C SER A 129 -21.25 -11.69 -9.78
N ASN A 130 -20.70 -10.48 -9.70
CA ASN A 130 -19.80 -9.95 -10.72
C ASN A 130 -18.70 -9.08 -10.15
N TRP A 131 -17.69 -8.80 -10.97
CA TRP A 131 -16.74 -7.70 -10.80
C TRP A 131 -16.79 -6.77 -12.02
N TYR A 132 -16.47 -5.50 -11.84
CA TYR A 132 -16.53 -4.53 -12.94
C TYR A 132 -15.49 -3.43 -12.87
N ARG A 133 -14.72 -3.33 -11.79
CA ARG A 133 -13.68 -2.32 -11.64
C ARG A 133 -12.47 -2.89 -10.94
N SER A 134 -11.29 -2.48 -11.39
CA SER A 134 -10.03 -2.79 -10.74
C SER A 134 -9.07 -1.60 -10.81
N ALA A 135 -8.10 -1.56 -9.91
CA ALA A 135 -7.05 -0.56 -9.93
C ALA A 135 -5.76 -1.10 -9.31
N ILE A 136 -4.62 -0.56 -9.74
CA ILE A 136 -3.33 -0.76 -9.10
C ILE A 136 -2.68 0.58 -8.77
N GLU A 137 -2.11 0.65 -7.56
CA GLU A 137 -1.17 1.71 -7.19
C GLU A 137 0.01 1.09 -6.42
N VAL A 138 1.16 1.76 -6.45
CA VAL A 138 2.35 1.31 -5.73
C VAL A 138 2.85 2.39 -4.79
N HIS A 139 3.07 2.04 -3.53
CA HIS A 139 3.58 2.93 -2.50
C HIS A 139 4.94 2.45 -1.99
N PRO A 140 5.80 3.36 -1.51
CA PRO A 140 7.04 2.96 -0.90
C PRO A 140 6.79 2.50 0.54
N SER A 141 7.48 1.44 0.92
CA SER A 141 7.57 0.93 2.28
C SER A 141 9.03 0.63 2.61
N ARG A 142 9.33 0.50 3.90
CA ARG A 142 10.66 0.17 4.44
C ARG A 142 11.77 1.01 3.80
N ILE A 143 11.58 2.33 3.75
CA ILE A 143 12.52 3.26 3.10
C ILE A 143 13.79 3.38 3.97
N TYR A 144 14.96 3.24 3.34
CA TYR A 144 16.27 3.56 3.90
C TYR A 144 16.89 4.71 3.11
N PRO A 145 16.79 5.97 3.59
CA PRO A 145 17.28 7.11 2.83
C PRO A 145 18.80 7.10 2.63
N LEU A 146 19.57 6.60 3.61
CA LEU A 146 21.02 6.43 3.54
C LEU A 146 21.44 5.07 4.10
N LYS A 147 22.66 4.63 3.75
CA LYS A 147 23.33 3.52 4.42
C LYS A 147 23.89 3.98 5.77
N CYS A 148 23.02 4.31 6.73
CA CYS A 148 23.42 4.62 8.10
C CYS A 148 22.42 4.05 9.10
N LYS A 149 22.91 3.74 10.30
CA LYS A 149 22.08 3.18 11.37
C LYS A 149 21.28 4.27 12.09
N PHE A 150 21.78 5.50 12.20
CA PHE A 150 21.15 6.54 13.02
C PHE A 150 20.81 7.79 12.23
N TYR A 151 19.62 8.31 12.48
CA TYR A 151 19.12 9.55 11.91
C TYR A 151 18.68 10.52 13.01
N ARG A 152 18.93 11.81 12.77
CA ARG A 152 18.60 12.92 13.67
C ARG A 152 17.83 14.00 12.93
N ASN A 153 16.99 14.70 13.67
CA ASN A 153 16.15 15.79 13.17
C ASN A 153 15.37 15.35 11.93
N VAL A 154 14.69 14.19 12.07
CA VAL A 154 13.89 13.62 11.01
C VAL A 154 12.55 14.34 10.99
N ASP A 155 12.27 15.00 9.88
CA ASP A 155 10.97 15.60 9.56
C ASP A 155 10.36 14.80 8.42
N ILE A 156 9.12 14.34 8.57
CA ILE A 156 8.41 13.55 7.56
C ILE A 156 7.10 14.23 7.23
N VAL A 157 6.91 14.54 5.96
CA VAL A 157 5.65 15.04 5.41
C VAL A 157 5.00 13.90 4.63
N CYS A 158 3.90 13.39 5.16
CA CYS A 158 3.03 12.44 4.48
C CYS A 158 1.86 13.18 3.82
N VAL A 159 1.47 12.72 2.64
CA VAL A 159 0.26 13.16 1.92
C VAL A 159 -0.73 12.01 1.88
N GLY A 160 -2.02 12.30 1.71
CA GLY A 160 -2.99 11.24 1.43
C GLY A 160 -2.66 10.55 0.11
N SER A 161 -2.74 9.21 0.05
CA SER A 161 -2.56 8.46 -1.19
C SER A 161 -3.52 8.95 -2.27
N THR A 162 -3.14 8.71 -3.52
CA THR A 162 -3.90 9.04 -4.73
C THR A 162 -5.36 8.60 -4.64
N THR A 163 -6.25 9.41 -5.21
CA THR A 163 -7.68 9.09 -5.36
C THR A 163 -7.87 8.19 -6.58
N PHE A 164 -8.79 7.25 -6.49
CA PHE A 164 -9.21 6.40 -7.61
C PHE A 164 -10.50 6.95 -8.19
N GLN A 165 -10.53 7.26 -9.49
CA GLN A 165 -11.68 7.85 -10.17
C GLN A 165 -12.87 6.88 -10.25
N ASN A 166 -12.61 5.58 -10.41
CA ASN A 166 -13.64 4.55 -10.55
C ASN A 166 -14.11 3.96 -9.22
N PHE A 167 -13.55 4.44 -8.10
CA PHE A 167 -13.89 4.00 -6.76
C PHE A 167 -14.35 5.16 -5.89
N SER A 168 -15.24 4.87 -4.95
CA SER A 168 -15.59 5.83 -3.92
C SER A 168 -14.39 5.98 -2.98
N ALA A 169 -14.03 7.20 -2.62
CA ALA A 169 -13.12 7.41 -1.50
C ALA A 169 -13.81 6.96 -0.20
N SER A 170 -13.08 6.31 0.71
CA SER A 170 -13.57 6.06 2.07
C SER A 170 -13.94 7.38 2.77
N VAL A 171 -15.14 7.45 3.35
CA VAL A 171 -15.63 8.60 4.12
C VAL A 171 -14.91 8.62 5.46
N SER A 172 -13.87 9.45 5.58
CA SER A 172 -13.15 9.98 6.77
C SER A 172 -12.91 9.13 8.04
N GLY A 173 -13.29 7.86 8.11
CA GLY A 173 -13.20 7.03 9.32
C GLY A 173 -12.50 5.69 9.12
N SER A 174 -12.14 5.34 7.88
CA SER A 174 -11.52 4.06 7.57
C SER A 174 -10.29 4.33 6.70
N LEU A 175 -9.22 4.76 7.37
CA LEU A 175 -7.94 5.15 6.79
C LEU A 175 -6.89 4.09 7.11
N GLY A 176 -5.93 3.93 6.21
CA GLY A 176 -4.79 3.06 6.43
C GLY A 176 -3.81 3.66 7.44
N TYR A 177 -3.10 2.82 8.20
CA TYR A 177 -2.05 3.28 9.12
C TYR A 177 -0.69 3.31 8.43
N THR A 178 0.17 4.22 8.87
CA THR A 178 1.59 4.24 8.50
C THR A 178 2.42 4.22 9.79
N TYR A 179 3.26 3.22 9.92
CA TYR A 179 4.11 2.98 11.07
C TYR A 179 5.46 3.66 10.84
N LEU A 180 5.95 4.39 11.84
CA LEU A 180 7.33 4.86 11.88
C LEU A 180 8.12 4.04 12.89
N TYR A 181 9.28 3.55 12.47
CA TYR A 181 10.18 2.80 13.32
C TYR A 181 11.32 3.68 13.79
N ASN A 182 11.49 3.81 15.11
CA ASN A 182 12.57 4.60 15.71
C ASN A 182 13.68 3.75 16.33
N GLY A 183 13.61 2.42 16.18
CA GLY A 183 14.71 1.49 16.40
C GLY A 183 14.60 0.49 17.53
N HIS A 184 13.72 0.73 18.50
CA HIS A 184 13.43 -0.22 19.59
C HIS A 184 11.93 -0.52 19.72
N SER A 185 11.07 0.33 19.16
CA SER A 185 9.63 0.13 19.08
C SER A 185 9.09 0.73 17.77
N SER A 186 7.95 0.22 17.31
CA SER A 186 7.13 0.91 16.32
C SER A 186 6.27 1.96 17.01
N PHE A 187 6.10 3.11 16.38
CA PHE A 187 5.05 4.06 16.74
C PHE A 187 4.03 4.12 15.61
N ASP A 188 2.78 3.92 15.99
CA ASP A 188 1.66 3.97 15.08
C ASP A 188 1.29 5.43 14.90
N TYR A 189 1.65 6.01 13.76
CA TYR A 189 1.14 7.32 13.38
C TYR A 189 -0.05 7.08 12.45
N SER A 190 -1.23 7.05 13.05
CA SER A 190 -2.46 7.32 12.31
C SER A 190 -2.68 8.83 12.25
N SER A 191 -3.01 9.33 11.08
CA SER A 191 -3.70 10.61 10.98
C SER A 191 -5.09 10.34 10.44
N ASN A 192 -6.11 10.88 11.10
CA ASN A 192 -7.49 10.92 10.58
C ASN A 192 -7.63 11.84 9.35
N SER A 193 -6.51 12.43 8.93
CA SER A 193 -6.42 13.35 7.81
C SER A 193 -6.31 12.54 6.51
N THR A 194 -7.39 12.54 5.74
CA THR A 194 -7.42 12.21 4.30
C THR A 194 -6.44 13.05 3.47
N THR A 195 -5.85 14.08 4.09
CA THR A 195 -4.91 15.05 3.50
C THR A 195 -3.45 14.79 3.85
N GLY A 196 -3.13 13.84 4.75
CA GLY A 196 -1.77 13.54 5.21
C GLY A 196 -1.38 14.20 6.53
N PHE A 197 -0.12 14.14 6.92
CA PHE A 197 0.38 14.67 8.20
C PHE A 197 1.83 15.11 8.12
N THR A 198 2.26 15.97 9.04
CA THR A 198 3.67 16.33 9.21
C THR A 198 4.14 15.95 10.60
N LEU A 199 5.28 15.26 10.68
CA LEU A 199 6.01 15.02 11.91
C LEU A 199 7.35 15.73 11.83
N SER A 200 7.80 16.34 12.92
CA SER A 200 9.07 17.07 12.95
C SER A 200 9.90 16.75 14.17
N GLY A 201 11.23 16.82 14.02
CA GLY A 201 12.17 16.63 15.12
C GLY A 201 12.29 15.19 15.63
N ILE A 202 11.85 14.19 14.85
CA ILE A 202 11.93 12.79 15.25
C ILE A 202 13.40 12.35 15.32
N LYS A 203 13.73 11.55 16.32
CA LYS A 203 15.01 10.86 16.44
C LYS A 203 14.79 9.39 16.10
N ILE A 204 15.51 8.87 15.11
CA ILE A 204 15.42 7.48 14.67
C ILE A 204 16.75 6.80 14.99
N PHE A 205 16.74 5.93 16.00
CA PHE A 205 17.92 5.32 16.59
C PHE A 205 18.08 3.87 16.13
N GLY A 206 18.76 3.64 15.02
CA GLY A 206 18.81 2.29 14.46
C GLY A 206 17.57 2.07 13.61
N ILE A 207 17.65 2.25 12.29
CA ILE A 207 16.66 1.57 11.46
C ILE A 207 16.87 0.07 11.67
N VAL A 208 15.88 -0.62 12.24
CA VAL A 208 15.92 -2.08 12.39
C VAL A 208 15.76 -2.67 10.99
N ASP A 209 16.78 -3.37 10.52
CA ASP A 209 16.68 -4.27 9.39
C ASP A 209 15.77 -5.45 9.80
N PRO A 210 14.61 -5.71 9.16
CA PRO A 210 14.21 -5.31 7.80
C PRO A 210 13.03 -4.32 7.69
N TYR A 211 12.78 -3.48 8.69
CA TYR A 211 11.57 -2.66 8.79
C TYR A 211 11.65 -1.26 8.16
N GLY A 212 12.85 -0.74 7.89
CA GLY A 212 13.00 0.60 7.32
C GLY A 212 12.48 1.72 8.21
N MET A 213 12.44 2.94 7.67
CA MET A 213 11.96 4.13 8.42
C MET A 213 10.44 4.18 8.55
N ILE A 214 9.73 3.74 7.50
CA ILE A 214 8.29 3.90 7.31
C ILE A 214 7.73 2.58 6.80
N ARG A 215 6.62 2.09 7.37
CA ARG A 215 5.87 0.93 6.86
C ARG A 215 4.39 1.25 6.74
N THR A 216 3.77 0.84 5.66
CA THR A 216 2.30 0.84 5.57
C THR A 216 1.74 -0.31 6.41
N ALA A 217 0.61 -0.10 7.09
CA ALA A 217 -0.02 -1.11 7.94
C ALA A 217 -0.37 -2.38 7.17
N PHE A 218 -1.13 -2.13 6.12
CA PHE A 218 -1.82 -3.11 5.33
C PHE A 218 -0.89 -3.63 4.25
N GLY A 219 -0.80 -4.95 4.11
CA GLY A 219 0.14 -5.62 3.23
C GLY A 219 1.60 -5.63 3.70
N ASP A 220 1.96 -4.97 4.81
CA ASP A 220 3.33 -4.96 5.34
C ASP A 220 3.40 -5.04 6.89
N ALA A 221 3.03 -3.97 7.62
CA ALA A 221 3.44 -3.77 9.02
C ALA A 221 3.15 -4.98 9.94
N THR A 222 1.92 -5.48 9.89
CA THR A 222 1.44 -6.56 10.76
C THR A 222 1.57 -7.92 10.08
N VAL A 223 1.16 -8.01 8.82
CA VAL A 223 1.17 -9.25 8.04
C VAL A 223 1.43 -8.88 6.58
N SER A 224 2.41 -9.55 5.97
CA SER A 224 2.72 -9.39 4.55
C SER A 224 1.61 -9.97 3.68
N ASN A 225 1.39 -9.40 2.49
CA ASN A 225 0.49 -9.97 1.49
C ASN A 225 -0.97 -10.13 1.98
N THR A 226 -1.57 -9.10 2.57
CA THR A 226 -2.93 -9.20 3.14
C THR A 226 -4.03 -8.65 2.24
N VAL A 227 -5.26 -9.08 2.56
CA VAL A 227 -6.50 -8.56 1.98
C VAL A 227 -7.33 -7.84 3.04
N ARG A 228 -7.94 -6.74 2.63
CA ARG A 228 -9.06 -6.11 3.30
C ARG A 228 -10.25 -6.21 2.36
N ASN A 229 -11.41 -6.52 2.91
CA ASN A 229 -12.67 -6.46 2.20
C ASN A 229 -13.65 -5.53 2.91
N ALA A 230 -14.60 -4.98 2.17
CA ALA A 230 -15.73 -4.26 2.71
C ALA A 230 -16.96 -4.46 1.81
N THR A 231 -18.14 -4.44 2.42
CA THR A 231 -19.43 -4.57 1.74
C THR A 231 -20.36 -3.43 2.17
N SER A 232 -21.26 -3.01 1.28
CA SER A 232 -22.22 -1.93 1.56
C SER A 232 -23.37 -1.96 0.54
N SER A 233 -24.52 -1.40 0.93
CA SER A 233 -25.66 -1.14 0.03
C SER A 233 -25.34 -0.06 -1.03
N SER A 234 -24.27 0.70 -0.82
CA SER A 234 -23.65 1.61 -1.80
C SER A 234 -22.22 1.16 -2.09
N ARG A 235 -21.59 1.70 -3.14
CA ARG A 235 -20.20 1.37 -3.51
C ARG A 235 -19.26 1.64 -2.32
N PRO A 236 -18.63 0.62 -1.70
CA PRO A 236 -17.77 0.81 -0.55
C PRO A 236 -16.59 1.70 -0.90
N GLY A 237 -16.15 2.47 0.09
CA GLY A 237 -14.97 3.29 -0.03
C GLY A 237 -13.67 2.48 0.05
N VAL A 238 -12.67 2.89 -0.72
CA VAL A 238 -11.31 2.34 -0.69
C VAL A 238 -10.47 3.08 0.35
N TYR A 239 -9.62 2.35 1.11
CA TYR A 239 -8.72 3.00 2.06
C TYR A 239 -7.73 3.93 1.38
N ARG A 240 -7.42 5.00 2.07
CA ARG A 240 -6.32 5.90 1.71
C ARG A 240 -5.24 5.78 2.78
N PHE A 241 -4.01 5.59 2.34
CA PHE A 241 -2.85 5.53 3.23
C PHE A 241 -2.15 6.88 3.21
N PRO A 242 -1.74 7.42 4.35
CA PRO A 242 -0.80 8.53 4.36
C PRO A 242 0.56 8.00 3.90
N VAL A 243 1.05 8.50 2.77
CA VAL A 243 2.30 8.05 2.13
C VAL A 243 3.33 9.19 2.15
N PRO A 244 4.63 8.90 2.36
CA PRO A 244 5.63 9.95 2.51
C PRO A 244 5.83 10.71 1.20
N SER A 245 5.71 12.04 1.22
CA SER A 245 6.05 12.94 0.11
C SER A 245 7.42 13.59 0.30
N GLN A 246 7.83 13.78 1.56
CA GLN A 246 9.12 14.37 1.90
C GLN A 246 9.65 13.75 3.19
N ILE A 247 10.93 13.40 3.21
CA ILE A 247 11.67 12.95 4.39
C ILE A 247 12.94 13.77 4.47
N THR A 248 13.02 14.60 5.50
CA THR A 248 14.17 15.46 5.75
C THR A 248 14.91 14.96 6.96
N PHE A 249 16.23 14.81 6.89
CA PHE A 249 17.01 14.15 7.94
C PHE A 249 18.47 14.58 7.94
N ARG A 250 19.17 14.25 9.04
CA ARG A 250 20.64 14.18 9.12
C ARG A 250 21.04 12.76 9.49
N GLY A 251 22.02 12.21 8.79
CA GLY A 251 22.65 10.94 9.17
C GLY A 251 23.70 11.17 10.26
N ILE A 252 23.93 10.17 11.09
CA ILE A 252 25.10 10.13 11.97
C ILE A 252 26.18 9.32 11.25
N LEU A 253 27.36 9.91 11.08
CA LEU A 253 28.54 9.17 10.64
C LEU A 253 29.01 8.34 11.84
N LEU A 254 28.96 7.02 11.67
CA LEU A 254 29.70 6.11 12.53
C LEU A 254 30.85 5.62 11.67
N ASP A 255 32.05 6.03 12.06
CA ASP A 255 33.31 5.61 11.44
C ASP A 255 33.39 4.07 11.34
#